data_AF-A0A1R4JNA5-F1
#
_entry.id   AF-A0A1R4JNA5-F1
#
_cell.length_a   1.000
_cell.length_b   1.000
_cell.length_c   1.000
_cell.angle_alpha   90.00
_cell.angle_beta   90.00
_cell.angle_gamma   90.00
#
_symmetry.space_group_name_H-M   'P 1'
#
loop_
_entity.id
_entity.type
_entity.pdbx_description
1 polymer ?
#
loop_
_entity_poly.entity_id
_entity_poly.type
_entity_poly.pdbx_seq_one_letter_code
_entity_poly.pdbx_strand_id
1 'polypeptide(L)'
;MPKNTTTLRSRRLLGTAAAVLMAGGLTAVQAPAASAAAGGTTTDAVNIRAEATTGSAVLGSIPGGTDITVECQTEGEQVEGTYSTHHWGKVTYNGQTGYVSRAYVTIPDAAGLGACDTAEDPAPDPGADRQQVLDRANHWVSQGLPYSMEGYAPGPDADGYKFRTDCSGMVAMAYNLRDQSYSTVNLPEKFSPIAKEDLQPGDIIGNLGPGSAGAAGHVVIFNGWVDDAKTQFRTLEQNGSHGAVALTHTWGNAFWSQQAYRYNGF
;
A
#
# COMPACT_ATOMS: atom_id res chain seq x y z
N MET A 1 -22.98 8.30 83.66
CA MET A 1 -23.09 9.09 82.41
C MET A 1 -21.70 9.57 82.03
N PRO A 2 -21.30 9.72 80.75
CA PRO A 2 -21.78 9.09 79.49
C PRO A 2 -21.29 7.60 79.40
N LYS A 3 -21.55 6.73 78.41
CA LYS A 3 -21.91 6.75 76.96
C LYS A 3 -20.78 6.96 75.93
N ASN A 4 -20.22 5.86 75.40
CA ASN A 4 -20.13 5.46 73.96
C ASN A 4 -19.07 4.33 73.75
N THR A 5 -19.33 3.20 73.05
CA THR A 5 -19.11 2.95 71.58
C THR A 5 -17.68 3.28 71.10
N THR A 6 -16.88 2.45 70.40
CA THR A 6 -17.10 1.43 69.32
C THR A 6 -15.79 0.60 69.15
N THR A 7 -15.65 -0.66 68.69
CA THR A 7 -16.48 -1.89 68.48
C THR A 7 -15.50 -3.08 68.16
N LEU A 8 -15.96 -4.34 68.15
CA LEU A 8 -15.18 -5.58 68.00
C LEU A 8 -14.45 -5.78 66.64
N ARG A 9 -13.40 -6.63 66.65
CA ARG A 9 -13.17 -7.67 65.61
C ARG A 9 -12.94 -9.04 66.26
N SER A 10 -13.65 -10.07 65.81
CA SER A 10 -13.56 -11.44 66.33
C SER A 10 -12.61 -12.32 65.50
N ARG A 11 -11.98 -13.31 66.13
CA ARG A 11 -11.13 -14.33 65.48
C ARG A 11 -11.92 -15.63 65.26
N ARG A 12 -12.12 -16.01 64.00
CA ARG A 12 -12.48 -17.36 63.50
C ARG A 12 -11.99 -17.45 62.04
N LEU A 13 -11.56 -18.58 61.49
CA LEU A 13 -11.13 -19.88 62.04
C LEU A 13 -10.23 -20.52 60.95
N LEU A 14 -9.30 -21.42 61.29
CA LEU A 14 -8.59 -22.17 60.24
C LEU A 14 -9.52 -23.23 59.65
N GLY A 15 -9.60 -23.29 58.32
CA GLY A 15 -10.31 -24.31 57.56
C GLY A 15 -9.63 -24.51 56.22
N THR A 16 -8.87 -25.60 56.07
CA THR A 16 -8.13 -25.91 54.85
C THR A 16 -9.06 -26.53 53.79
N ALA A 17 -9.32 -25.80 52.72
CA ALA A 17 -9.94 -26.32 51.50
C ALA A 17 -8.89 -26.31 50.37
N ALA A 18 -8.61 -27.47 49.79
CA ALA A 18 -7.68 -27.59 48.67
C ALA A 18 -8.37 -27.18 47.35
N ALA A 19 -8.06 -25.98 46.86
CA ALA A 19 -8.50 -25.55 45.54
C ALA A 19 -7.51 -26.03 44.47
N VAL A 20 -7.93 -26.97 43.61
CA VAL A 20 -7.19 -27.33 42.41
C VAL A 20 -7.33 -26.18 41.40
N LEU A 21 -6.37 -25.26 41.44
CA LEU A 21 -6.25 -24.20 40.43
C LEU A 21 -5.78 -24.84 39.12
N MET A 22 -6.73 -25.10 38.23
CA MET A 22 -6.43 -25.29 36.81
C MET A 22 -5.76 -24.01 36.30
N ALA A 23 -4.45 -24.06 36.11
CA ALA A 23 -3.67 -22.98 35.53
C ALA A 23 -3.98 -22.88 34.03
N GLY A 24 -5.14 -22.31 33.70
CA GLY A 24 -5.51 -21.94 32.34
C GLY A 24 -4.48 -20.95 31.82
N GLY A 25 -3.60 -21.43 30.95
CA GLY A 25 -2.55 -20.62 30.35
C GLY A 25 -3.15 -19.58 29.42
N LEU A 26 -3.44 -18.39 29.94
CA LEU A 26 -3.56 -17.20 29.10
C LEU A 26 -2.18 -16.96 28.49
N THR A 27 -1.97 -17.48 27.29
CA THR A 27 -0.99 -16.94 26.36
C THR A 27 -1.43 -15.51 26.04
N ALA A 28 -0.96 -14.55 26.84
CA ALA A 28 -1.09 -13.15 26.51
C ALA A 28 -0.47 -12.95 25.13
N VAL A 29 -1.29 -12.62 24.13
CA VAL A 29 -0.80 -12.26 22.80
C VAL A 29 0.04 -11.02 23.00
N GLN A 30 1.37 -11.17 22.90
CA GLN A 30 2.26 -10.02 22.91
C GLN A 30 1.91 -9.18 21.70
N ALA A 31 1.51 -7.93 21.94
CA ALA A 31 1.48 -6.94 20.89
C ALA A 31 2.88 -6.87 20.22
N PRO A 32 2.96 -6.67 18.90
CA PRO A 32 4.24 -6.48 18.24
C PRO A 32 5.03 -5.35 18.94
N ALA A 33 6.34 -5.52 19.05
CA ALA A 33 7.20 -4.48 19.60
C ALA A 33 7.08 -3.23 18.71
N ALA A 34 6.91 -2.06 19.33
CA ALA A 34 6.79 -0.80 18.59
C ALA A 34 8.01 -0.58 17.68
N SER A 35 7.75 -0.14 16.44
CA SER A 35 8.77 0.15 15.44
C SER A 35 9.86 1.07 16.01
N ALA A 36 11.12 0.63 15.97
CA ALA A 36 12.22 1.36 16.57
C ALA A 36 12.80 2.39 15.57
N ALA A 37 12.59 3.66 15.86
CA ALA A 37 13.20 4.76 15.11
C ALA A 37 14.73 4.68 15.16
N ALA A 38 15.39 4.95 14.02
CA ALA A 38 16.83 4.89 13.87
C ALA A 38 17.44 6.26 13.58
N GLY A 39 18.64 6.51 14.11
CA GLY A 39 19.43 7.69 13.75
C GLY A 39 20.07 7.53 12.37
N GLY A 40 20.06 8.58 11.57
CA GLY A 40 20.73 8.63 10.27
C GLY A 40 21.23 10.04 9.93
N THR A 41 21.99 10.16 8.86
CA THR A 41 22.57 11.43 8.38
C THR A 41 22.30 11.58 6.90
N THR A 42 21.88 12.77 6.46
CA THR A 42 21.68 13.07 5.03
C THR A 42 23.02 13.16 4.30
N THR A 43 23.09 12.62 3.09
CA THR A 43 24.32 12.62 2.26
C THR A 43 24.38 13.81 1.31
N ASP A 44 23.22 14.33 0.88
CA ASP A 44 23.03 15.57 0.15
C ASP A 44 21.71 16.23 0.59
N ALA A 45 21.36 17.39 0.04
CA ALA A 45 20.09 18.06 0.32
C ALA A 45 18.90 17.23 -0.19
N VAL A 46 17.96 16.89 0.70
CA VAL A 46 16.81 16.03 0.40
C VAL A 46 15.49 16.73 0.74
N ASN A 47 14.50 16.61 -0.14
CA ASN A 47 13.16 17.15 0.08
C ASN A 47 12.37 16.25 1.04
N ILE A 48 11.77 16.85 2.07
CA ILE A 48 10.70 16.24 2.85
C ILE A 48 9.44 16.33 1.98
N ARG A 49 8.81 15.19 1.72
CA ARG A 49 7.65 15.09 0.83
C ARG A 49 6.43 14.55 1.55
N ALA A 50 5.25 14.84 0.98
CA ALA A 50 3.99 14.29 1.48
C ALA A 50 3.93 12.77 1.37
N GLU A 51 4.54 12.18 0.33
CA GLU A 51 4.50 10.74 0.06
C GLU A 51 5.88 10.19 -0.31
N ALA A 52 5.98 8.85 -0.38
CA ALA A 52 7.16 8.10 -0.84
C ALA A 52 7.36 8.16 -2.39
N THR A 53 7.23 9.35 -2.99
CA THR A 53 7.40 9.59 -4.44
C THR A 53 7.92 11.00 -4.71
N THR A 54 8.78 11.16 -5.71
CA THR A 54 9.32 12.45 -6.15
C THR A 54 8.29 13.34 -6.87
N GLY A 55 7.12 12.79 -7.23
CA GLY A 55 5.98 13.55 -7.74
C GLY A 55 5.15 14.26 -6.65
N SER A 56 5.21 13.79 -5.39
CA SER A 56 4.39 14.35 -4.31
C SER A 56 4.91 15.71 -3.79
N ALA A 57 4.02 16.47 -3.16
CA ALA A 57 4.27 17.83 -2.68
C ALA A 57 5.51 17.91 -1.77
N VAL A 58 6.39 18.88 -2.05
CA VAL A 58 7.54 19.20 -1.18
C VAL A 58 7.03 20.01 0.00
N LEU A 59 7.09 19.41 1.18
CA LEU A 59 6.67 20.02 2.45
C LEU A 59 7.82 20.81 3.10
N GLY A 60 9.07 20.42 2.83
CA GLY A 60 10.27 21.09 3.31
C GLY A 60 11.53 20.49 2.70
N SER A 61 12.70 20.88 3.18
CA SER A 61 13.98 20.30 2.79
C SER A 61 14.96 20.21 3.96
N ILE A 62 15.81 19.20 3.92
CA ILE A 62 16.87 18.93 4.89
C ILE A 62 18.21 19.10 4.17
N PRO A 63 19.15 19.94 4.64
CA PRO A 63 20.47 20.08 4.02
C PRO A 63 21.28 18.78 4.10
N GLY A 64 22.24 18.58 3.19
CA GLY A 64 23.22 17.49 3.29
C GLY A 64 24.12 17.63 4.53
N GLY A 65 24.54 16.50 5.11
CA GLY A 65 25.32 16.45 6.35
C GLY A 65 24.52 16.75 7.61
N THR A 66 23.19 16.61 7.57
CA THR A 66 22.29 16.84 8.72
C THR A 66 21.93 15.51 9.38
N ASP A 67 22.15 15.42 10.69
CA ASP A 67 21.67 14.29 11.49
C ASP A 67 20.15 14.37 11.71
N ILE A 68 19.46 13.25 11.53
CA ILE A 68 18.01 13.10 11.56
C ILE A 68 17.60 11.82 12.28
N THR A 69 16.42 11.82 12.89
CA THR A 69 15.74 10.60 13.32
C THR A 69 14.84 10.14 12.19
N VAL A 70 15.08 8.93 11.68
CA VAL A 70 14.17 8.22 10.79
C VAL A 70 13.21 7.43 11.67
N GLU A 71 11.96 7.87 11.72
CA GLU A 71 10.92 7.33 12.60
C GLU A 71 10.57 5.88 12.25
N CYS A 72 10.54 5.60 10.94
CA CYS A 72 10.20 4.32 10.33
C CYS A 72 10.54 4.35 8.83
N GLN A 73 10.39 3.22 8.11
CA GLN A 73 10.56 3.17 6.65
C GLN A 73 9.37 2.54 5.91
N THR A 74 9.18 2.93 4.66
CA THR A 74 8.22 2.33 3.72
C THR A 74 8.86 2.14 2.34
N GLU A 75 8.20 1.42 1.45
CA GLU A 75 8.56 1.36 0.03
C GLU A 75 7.81 2.43 -0.78
N GLY A 76 8.33 2.73 -1.97
CA GLY A 76 7.82 3.77 -2.85
C GLY A 76 8.62 3.85 -4.14
N GLU A 77 8.66 5.05 -4.73
CA GLU A 77 9.39 5.30 -5.97
C GLU A 77 10.89 5.00 -5.82
N GLN A 78 11.48 4.27 -6.77
CA GLN A 78 12.93 4.09 -6.81
C GLN A 78 13.60 5.42 -7.13
N VAL A 79 14.55 5.82 -6.28
CA VAL A 79 15.34 7.02 -6.47
C VAL A 79 16.82 6.65 -6.57
N GLU A 80 17.48 7.24 -7.56
CA GLU A 80 18.93 7.22 -7.71
C GLU A 80 19.55 8.42 -6.97
N GLY A 81 20.60 8.17 -6.19
CA GLY A 81 21.28 9.17 -5.37
C GLY A 81 22.65 8.71 -4.90
N THR A 82 22.97 8.89 -3.61
CA THR A 82 24.14 8.23 -2.99
C THR A 82 23.96 6.72 -2.93
N TYR A 83 22.71 6.27 -2.86
CA TYR A 83 22.29 4.87 -3.00
C TYR A 83 21.15 4.77 -4.04
N SER A 84 21.02 3.61 -4.69
CA SER A 84 19.81 3.24 -5.45
C SER A 84 18.85 2.52 -4.51
N THR A 85 17.64 3.02 -4.29
CA THR A 85 16.65 2.32 -3.46
C THR A 85 15.21 2.79 -3.71
N HIS A 86 14.25 1.88 -3.51
CA HIS A 86 12.82 2.14 -3.41
C HIS A 86 12.36 2.47 -1.97
N HIS A 87 13.25 2.45 -0.97
CA HIS A 87 12.86 2.76 0.41
C HIS A 87 12.85 4.26 0.70
N TRP A 88 11.84 4.69 1.44
CA TRP A 88 11.66 6.05 1.95
C TRP A 88 11.55 6.02 3.48
N GLY A 89 12.25 6.93 4.15
CA GLY A 89 12.19 7.08 5.60
C GLY A 89 11.22 8.19 5.99
N LYS A 90 10.36 7.95 6.98
CA LYS A 90 9.54 9.01 7.58
C LYS A 90 10.37 9.79 8.60
N VAL A 91 10.27 11.11 8.56
CA VAL A 91 11.08 12.03 9.38
C VAL A 91 10.24 13.23 9.80
N THR A 92 10.58 13.81 10.95
CA THR A 92 10.11 15.14 11.37
C THR A 92 11.30 16.07 11.54
N TYR A 93 11.36 17.13 10.74
CA TYR A 93 12.46 18.11 10.74
C TYR A 93 11.92 19.54 10.65
N ASN A 94 12.43 20.44 11.50
CA ASN A 94 11.94 21.83 11.66
C ASN A 94 10.42 21.96 11.85
N GLY A 95 9.78 20.97 12.48
CA GLY A 95 8.33 20.90 12.70
C GLY A 95 7.52 20.37 11.51
N GLN A 96 8.18 20.02 10.40
CA GLN A 96 7.54 19.39 9.25
C GLN A 96 7.79 17.88 9.24
N THR A 97 6.70 17.10 9.31
CA THR A 97 6.71 15.64 9.13
C THR A 97 6.49 15.30 7.65
N GLY A 98 7.11 14.21 7.18
CA GLY A 98 6.93 13.66 5.84
C GLY A 98 7.97 12.58 5.51
N TYR A 99 8.11 12.24 4.24
CA TYR A 99 9.03 11.19 3.77
C TYR A 99 10.25 11.78 3.05
N VAL A 100 11.43 11.18 3.27
CA VAL A 100 12.67 11.44 2.52
C VAL A 100 13.16 10.14 1.89
N SER A 101 13.67 10.19 0.67
CA SER A 101 14.19 8.97 0.03
C SER A 101 15.48 8.52 0.71
N ARG A 102 15.58 7.22 1.03
CA ARG A 102 16.80 6.64 1.60
C ARG A 102 17.97 6.60 0.60
N ALA A 103 17.75 6.94 -0.67
CA ALA A 103 18.80 7.23 -1.65
C ALA A 103 19.77 8.34 -1.19
N TYR A 104 19.35 9.20 -0.25
CA TYR A 104 20.11 10.33 0.29
C TYR A 104 20.27 10.28 1.82
N VAL A 105 20.05 9.12 2.47
CA VAL A 105 20.14 8.98 3.94
C VAL A 105 20.93 7.75 4.35
N THR A 106 22.07 7.97 4.99
CA THR A 106 22.87 6.92 5.63
C THR A 106 22.27 6.57 6.98
N ILE A 107 22.00 5.28 7.23
CA ILE A 107 21.51 4.78 8.53
C ILE A 107 22.51 3.71 9.02
N PRO A 108 23.32 3.97 10.06
CA PRO A 108 24.39 3.05 10.49
C PRO A 108 23.89 1.68 10.99
N ASP A 109 22.69 1.65 11.59
CA ASP A 109 21.97 0.42 11.92
C ASP A 109 20.53 0.49 11.37
N ALA A 110 20.37 0.01 10.14
CA ALA A 110 19.07 -0.10 9.50
C ALA A 110 18.30 -1.38 9.90
N ALA A 111 18.89 -2.28 10.70
CA ALA A 111 18.25 -3.55 11.07
C ALA A 111 17.20 -3.38 12.17
N GLY A 112 17.29 -2.32 12.97
CA GLY A 112 16.25 -1.94 13.94
C GLY A 112 15.08 -1.15 13.33
N LEU A 113 15.24 -0.56 12.14
CA LEU A 113 14.24 0.35 11.56
C LEU A 113 13.03 -0.41 11.01
N GLY A 114 11.96 -0.48 11.80
CA GLY A 114 10.73 -1.14 11.40
C GLY A 114 9.97 -0.38 10.31
N ALA A 115 8.94 -1.05 9.78
CA ALA A 115 8.02 -0.47 8.83
C ALA A 115 7.32 0.78 9.41
N CYS A 116 6.87 1.67 8.53
CA CYS A 116 5.97 2.74 8.90
C CYS A 116 4.56 2.20 9.10
N ASP A 117 4.11 2.26 10.35
CA ASP A 117 2.69 2.25 10.69
C ASP A 117 2.07 3.57 10.16
N THR A 118 1.84 3.64 8.85
CA THR A 118 1.21 4.79 8.20
C THR A 118 -0.28 4.79 8.55
N ALA A 119 -0.60 5.41 9.68
CA ALA A 119 -1.96 5.83 10.04
C ALA A 119 -2.42 7.02 9.16
N GLU A 120 -2.42 6.77 7.85
CA GLU A 120 -2.94 7.56 6.75
C GLU A 120 -3.54 6.49 5.84
N ASP A 121 -4.88 6.37 5.86
CA ASP A 121 -5.62 5.09 5.82
C ASP A 121 -4.95 4.00 4.96
N PRO A 122 -4.26 3.01 5.56
CA PRO A 122 -3.62 1.93 4.83
C PRO A 122 -4.76 1.05 4.31
N ALA A 123 -5.21 1.36 3.09
CA ALA A 123 -6.40 0.76 2.49
C ALA A 123 -6.34 -0.76 2.68
N PRO A 124 -7.34 -1.32 3.37
CA PRO A 124 -7.16 -2.36 4.39
C PRO A 124 -6.39 -3.55 3.85
N ASP A 125 -5.46 -4.10 4.66
CA ASP A 125 -4.54 -5.20 4.32
C ASP A 125 -5.15 -6.05 3.20
N PRO A 126 -4.64 -5.88 1.97
CA PRO A 126 -5.40 -6.27 0.81
C PRO A 126 -5.38 -7.81 0.69
N GLY A 127 -4.64 -8.51 1.57
CA GLY A 127 -4.44 -9.94 1.52
C GLY A 127 -3.40 -10.31 0.48
N ALA A 128 -2.78 -11.47 0.67
CA ALA A 128 -1.69 -11.95 -0.18
C ALA A 128 -2.06 -11.96 -1.68
N ASP A 129 -3.33 -12.25 -2.00
CA ASP A 129 -3.82 -12.33 -3.38
C ASP A 129 -3.89 -10.95 -4.07
N ARG A 130 -4.30 -9.89 -3.36
CA ARG A 130 -4.24 -8.52 -3.90
C ARG A 130 -2.82 -7.98 -3.96
N GLN A 131 -1.99 -8.27 -2.94
CA GLN A 131 -0.59 -7.85 -2.98
C GLN A 131 0.13 -8.47 -4.18
N GLN A 132 -0.11 -9.77 -4.45
CA GLN A 132 0.40 -10.42 -5.66
C GLN A 132 -0.07 -9.72 -6.95
N VAL A 133 -1.32 -9.26 -7.04
CA VAL A 133 -1.82 -8.49 -8.20
C VAL A 133 -1.04 -7.18 -8.36
N LEU A 134 -0.78 -6.46 -7.26
CA LEU A 134 -0.02 -5.20 -7.26
C LEU A 134 1.46 -5.43 -7.60
N ASP A 135 2.11 -6.44 -7.03
CA ASP A 135 3.51 -6.80 -7.33
C ASP A 135 3.70 -7.08 -8.82
N ARG A 136 2.77 -7.84 -9.41
CA ARG A 136 2.75 -8.16 -10.84
C ARG A 136 2.52 -6.91 -11.68
N ALA A 137 1.56 -6.07 -11.31
CA ALA A 137 1.29 -4.81 -12.01
C ALA A 137 2.49 -3.84 -11.95
N ASN A 138 3.16 -3.72 -10.80
CA ASN A 138 4.40 -2.95 -10.63
C ASN A 138 5.55 -3.52 -11.45
N HIS A 139 5.69 -4.86 -11.53
CA HIS A 139 6.64 -5.49 -12.44
C HIS A 139 6.39 -5.05 -13.89
N TRP A 140 5.15 -5.06 -14.37
CA TRP A 140 4.80 -4.61 -15.73
C TRP A 140 5.15 -3.14 -16.00
N VAL A 141 4.85 -2.25 -15.04
CA VAL A 141 5.19 -0.82 -15.12
C VAL A 141 6.71 -0.63 -15.15
N SER A 142 7.49 -1.38 -14.36
CA SER A 142 8.95 -1.29 -14.38
C SER A 142 9.59 -1.72 -15.71
N GLN A 143 8.88 -2.45 -16.56
CA GLN A 143 9.34 -2.80 -17.92
C GLN A 143 9.07 -1.71 -18.97
N GLY A 144 8.30 -0.66 -18.64
CA GLY A 144 8.04 0.49 -19.53
C GLY A 144 7.45 0.13 -20.91
N LEU A 145 6.65 -0.94 -20.98
CA LEU A 145 6.26 -1.58 -22.24
C LEU A 145 5.40 -0.67 -23.13
N PRO A 146 5.70 -0.55 -24.44
CA PRO A 146 4.89 0.24 -25.35
C PRO A 146 3.50 -0.38 -25.57
N TYR A 147 2.47 0.47 -25.67
CA TYR A 147 1.10 0.03 -25.87
C TYR A 147 0.91 -0.60 -27.26
N SER A 148 0.29 -1.79 -27.31
CA SER A 148 -0.16 -2.39 -28.56
C SER A 148 -1.30 -3.39 -28.34
N MET A 149 -2.34 -3.28 -29.18
CA MET A 149 -3.44 -4.25 -29.28
C MET A 149 -3.02 -5.57 -29.95
N GLU A 150 -1.76 -5.67 -30.42
CA GLU A 150 -1.21 -6.84 -31.13
C GLU A 150 0.12 -7.33 -30.53
N GLY A 151 0.75 -6.52 -29.67
CA GLY A 151 2.02 -6.83 -29.00
C GLY A 151 1.84 -7.73 -27.79
N TYR A 152 2.85 -8.53 -27.47
CA TYR A 152 2.84 -9.48 -26.35
C TYR A 152 4.19 -9.50 -25.61
N ALA A 153 4.14 -9.37 -24.29
CA ALA A 153 5.29 -9.42 -23.39
C ALA A 153 5.10 -10.49 -22.30
N PRO A 154 6.18 -11.13 -21.79
CA PRO A 154 6.07 -12.10 -20.70
C PRO A 154 5.60 -11.43 -19.40
N GLY A 155 4.80 -12.15 -18.61
CA GLY A 155 4.59 -11.79 -17.21
C GLY A 155 5.82 -12.14 -16.33
N PRO A 156 5.76 -11.85 -15.02
CA PRO A 156 6.83 -12.18 -14.07
C PRO A 156 6.96 -13.68 -13.77
N ASP A 157 6.06 -14.51 -14.29
CA ASP A 157 6.05 -15.95 -14.06
C ASP A 157 7.20 -16.66 -14.81
N ALA A 158 7.90 -17.56 -14.13
CA ALA A 158 9.07 -18.27 -14.68
C ALA A 158 8.77 -19.21 -15.88
N ASP A 159 7.49 -19.41 -16.22
CA ASP A 159 7.06 -20.13 -17.42
C ASP A 159 7.11 -19.27 -18.71
N GLY A 160 7.30 -17.95 -18.59
CA GLY A 160 7.40 -17.03 -19.71
C GLY A 160 6.09 -16.83 -20.49
N TYR A 161 4.94 -17.16 -19.91
CA TYR A 161 3.63 -16.93 -20.53
C TYR A 161 3.45 -15.44 -20.84
N LYS A 162 2.93 -15.13 -22.04
CA LYS A 162 2.86 -13.77 -22.56
C LYS A 162 1.45 -13.22 -22.58
N PHE A 163 1.32 -11.98 -22.14
CA PHE A 163 0.08 -11.22 -22.12
C PHE A 163 0.17 -10.06 -23.12
N ARG A 164 -1.00 -9.59 -23.56
CA ARG A 164 -1.11 -8.52 -24.57
C ARG A 164 -0.69 -7.18 -23.97
N THR A 165 0.05 -6.35 -24.71
CA THR A 165 0.55 -5.06 -24.21
C THR A 165 -0.49 -3.93 -24.31
N ASP A 166 -1.73 -4.20 -23.90
CA ASP A 166 -2.81 -3.21 -23.77
C ASP A 166 -3.39 -3.16 -22.34
N CYS A 167 -4.30 -2.22 -22.10
CA CYS A 167 -4.92 -1.97 -20.79
C CYS A 167 -5.51 -3.25 -20.16
N SER A 168 -6.30 -4.00 -20.93
CA SER A 168 -6.91 -5.26 -20.49
C SER A 168 -5.92 -6.43 -20.40
N GLY A 169 -4.87 -6.44 -21.21
CA GLY A 169 -3.81 -7.44 -21.16
C GLY A 169 -2.89 -7.27 -19.95
N MET A 170 -2.63 -6.04 -19.51
CA MET A 170 -1.99 -5.76 -18.22
C MET A 170 -2.84 -6.24 -17.05
N VAL A 171 -4.16 -5.97 -17.06
CA VAL A 171 -5.08 -6.50 -16.03
C VAL A 171 -5.07 -8.03 -16.03
N ALA A 172 -5.13 -8.67 -17.20
CA ALA A 172 -5.05 -10.13 -17.32
C ALA A 172 -3.71 -10.68 -16.80
N MET A 173 -2.60 -9.99 -17.04
CA MET A 173 -1.30 -10.37 -16.51
C MET A 173 -1.25 -10.26 -14.98
N ALA A 174 -1.71 -9.13 -14.42
CA ALA A 174 -1.68 -8.86 -13.00
C ALA A 174 -2.51 -9.89 -12.22
N TYR A 175 -3.67 -10.28 -12.77
CA TYR A 175 -4.54 -11.32 -12.23
C TYR A 175 -4.23 -12.75 -12.70
N ASN A 176 -3.16 -12.94 -13.47
CA ASN A 176 -2.74 -14.23 -14.05
C ASN A 176 -3.85 -14.99 -14.82
N LEU A 177 -4.70 -14.25 -15.53
CA LEU A 177 -5.84 -14.76 -16.29
C LEU A 177 -5.38 -15.31 -17.64
N ARG A 178 -5.30 -16.64 -17.75
CA ARG A 178 -4.73 -17.35 -18.91
C ARG A 178 -5.72 -18.29 -19.64
N ASP A 179 -6.94 -18.41 -19.15
CA ASP A 179 -7.98 -19.27 -19.69
C ASP A 179 -8.56 -18.76 -21.02
N GLN A 180 -8.51 -17.45 -21.26
CA GLN A 180 -8.76 -16.82 -22.56
C GLN A 180 -8.05 -15.46 -22.68
N SER A 181 -8.12 -14.83 -23.86
CA SER A 181 -7.65 -13.45 -24.02
C SER A 181 -8.73 -12.47 -23.52
N TYR A 182 -8.37 -11.64 -22.54
CA TYR A 182 -9.28 -10.65 -21.97
C TYR A 182 -9.24 -9.31 -22.70
N SER A 183 -10.35 -8.60 -22.60
CA SER A 183 -10.65 -7.28 -23.16
C SER A 183 -11.58 -6.56 -22.18
N THR A 184 -11.73 -5.24 -22.34
CA THR A 184 -12.75 -4.46 -21.63
C THR A 184 -14.16 -5.06 -21.74
N VAL A 185 -14.49 -5.73 -22.84
CA VAL A 185 -15.81 -6.32 -23.11
C VAL A 185 -16.10 -7.56 -22.26
N ASN A 186 -15.12 -8.44 -22.04
CA ASN A 186 -15.29 -9.72 -21.33
C ASN A 186 -14.63 -9.78 -19.94
N LEU A 187 -13.91 -8.74 -19.50
CA LEU A 187 -13.46 -8.62 -18.10
C LEU A 187 -14.60 -8.78 -17.05
N PRO A 188 -15.86 -8.35 -17.27
CA PRO A 188 -16.96 -8.60 -16.34
C PRO A 188 -17.29 -10.08 -16.06
N GLU A 189 -16.75 -11.04 -16.81
CA GLU A 189 -16.82 -12.48 -16.47
C GLU A 189 -16.00 -12.81 -15.21
N LYS A 190 -14.99 -12.00 -14.91
CA LYS A 190 -14.04 -12.16 -13.79
C LYS A 190 -14.15 -11.06 -12.74
N PHE A 191 -14.88 -9.97 -13.01
CA PHE A 191 -14.96 -8.80 -12.14
C PHE A 191 -16.41 -8.31 -11.95
N SER A 192 -16.84 -8.14 -10.70
CA SER A 192 -18.15 -7.61 -10.34
C SER A 192 -18.08 -6.11 -10.01
N PRO A 193 -19.08 -5.28 -10.38
CA PRO A 193 -19.11 -3.87 -9.98
C PRO A 193 -19.12 -3.67 -8.46
N ILE A 194 -18.46 -2.61 -7.97
CA ILE A 194 -18.46 -2.17 -6.56
C ILE A 194 -18.77 -0.66 -6.46
N ALA A 195 -19.09 -0.16 -5.26
CA ALA A 195 -19.17 1.27 -5.05
C ALA A 195 -17.77 1.92 -5.09
N LYS A 196 -17.71 3.22 -5.41
CA LYS A 196 -16.46 4.01 -5.32
C LYS A 196 -15.91 3.98 -3.89
N GLU A 197 -16.81 4.01 -2.92
CA GLU A 197 -16.52 4.08 -1.50
C GLU A 197 -15.77 2.83 -1.02
N ASP A 198 -16.06 1.67 -1.61
CA ASP A 198 -15.50 0.34 -1.29
C ASP A 198 -14.10 0.11 -1.86
N LEU A 199 -13.61 0.94 -2.79
CA LEU A 199 -12.37 0.73 -3.56
C LEU A 199 -11.14 0.45 -2.69
N GLN A 200 -10.46 -0.66 -3.00
CA GLN A 200 -9.23 -1.14 -2.36
C GLN A 200 -8.15 -1.37 -3.42
N PRO A 201 -6.85 -1.17 -3.11
CA PRO A 201 -5.75 -1.46 -4.02
C PRO A 201 -5.88 -2.83 -4.71
N GLY A 202 -5.56 -2.88 -6.00
CA GLY A 202 -5.75 -4.05 -6.86
C GLY A 202 -7.11 -4.10 -7.55
N ASP A 203 -8.19 -3.51 -7.00
CA ASP A 203 -9.46 -3.36 -7.74
C ASP A 203 -9.24 -2.61 -9.07
N ILE A 204 -10.12 -2.80 -10.05
CA ILE A 204 -9.99 -2.15 -11.36
C ILE A 204 -11.00 -1.03 -11.54
N ILE A 205 -10.58 0.03 -12.24
CA ILE A 205 -11.43 1.17 -12.63
C ILE A 205 -11.45 1.21 -14.16
N GLY A 206 -12.62 1.41 -14.78
CA GLY A 206 -12.70 1.44 -16.23
C GLY A 206 -14.11 1.56 -16.80
N ASN A 207 -14.21 1.53 -18.12
CA ASN A 207 -15.48 1.28 -18.81
C ASN A 207 -15.45 -0.13 -19.39
N LEU A 208 -16.25 -1.05 -18.82
CA LEU A 208 -16.24 -2.48 -19.14
C LEU A 208 -17.59 -2.97 -19.68
N GLY A 209 -17.59 -4.17 -20.29
CA GLY A 209 -18.80 -4.85 -20.75
C GLY A 209 -19.22 -4.53 -22.19
N PRO A 210 -20.43 -4.94 -22.60
CA PRO A 210 -20.92 -4.74 -23.97
C PRO A 210 -20.84 -3.27 -24.42
N GLY A 211 -20.22 -3.03 -25.57
CA GLY A 211 -20.00 -1.70 -26.12
C GLY A 211 -18.66 -1.04 -25.76
N SER A 212 -17.92 -1.54 -24.77
CA SER A 212 -16.58 -1.02 -24.40
C SER A 212 -15.45 -1.44 -25.35
N ALA A 213 -15.73 -1.78 -26.61
CA ALA A 213 -14.73 -2.28 -27.55
C ALA A 213 -13.85 -1.15 -28.12
N GLY A 214 -12.55 -1.42 -28.28
CA GLY A 214 -11.60 -0.44 -28.83
C GLY A 214 -11.56 0.85 -28.02
N ALA A 215 -11.62 2.00 -28.69
CA ALA A 215 -11.56 3.32 -28.06
C ALA A 215 -12.74 3.66 -27.11
N ALA A 216 -13.80 2.85 -27.08
CA ALA A 216 -14.89 2.99 -26.12
C ALA A 216 -14.58 2.38 -24.74
N GLY A 217 -13.51 1.60 -24.62
CA GLY A 217 -13.06 0.97 -23.38
C GLY A 217 -11.71 1.49 -22.92
N HIS A 218 -11.55 1.57 -21.60
CA HIS A 218 -10.25 1.65 -20.96
C HIS A 218 -10.36 1.03 -19.56
N VAL A 219 -9.26 0.52 -19.02
CA VAL A 219 -9.21 -0.10 -17.70
C VAL A 219 -7.82 0.07 -17.07
N VAL A 220 -7.80 0.38 -15.78
CA VAL A 220 -6.59 0.58 -14.96
C VAL A 220 -6.72 -0.20 -13.66
N ILE A 221 -5.60 -0.53 -13.03
CA ILE A 221 -5.58 -1.09 -11.67
C ILE A 221 -5.47 0.09 -10.69
N PHE A 222 -6.38 0.17 -9.72
CA PHE A 222 -6.39 1.18 -8.67
C PHE A 222 -5.29 0.88 -7.64
N ASN A 223 -4.52 1.91 -7.29
CA ASN A 223 -3.38 1.82 -6.37
C ASN A 223 -3.50 2.82 -5.21
N GLY A 224 -4.71 2.96 -4.67
CA GLY A 224 -5.01 3.82 -3.52
C GLY A 224 -5.48 5.25 -3.88
N TRP A 225 -6.15 5.88 -2.92
CA TRP A 225 -6.55 7.29 -3.00
C TRP A 225 -5.37 8.22 -2.67
N VAL A 226 -5.39 9.43 -3.23
CA VAL A 226 -4.41 10.51 -2.96
C VAL A 226 -4.92 11.46 -1.88
N ASP A 227 -6.22 11.43 -1.57
CA ASP A 227 -6.87 12.31 -0.60
C ASP A 227 -8.08 11.64 0.07
N ASP A 228 -8.33 11.97 1.34
CA ASP A 228 -9.46 11.47 2.14
C ASP A 228 -10.83 11.75 1.50
N ALA A 229 -10.95 12.83 0.71
CA ALA A 229 -12.16 13.16 -0.03
C ALA A 229 -12.39 12.27 -1.26
N LYS A 230 -11.48 11.32 -1.52
CA LYS A 230 -11.49 10.37 -2.63
C LYS A 230 -11.66 11.07 -3.99
N THR A 231 -11.00 12.21 -4.19
CA THR A 231 -11.11 13.01 -5.42
C THR A 231 -10.05 12.63 -6.46
N GLN A 232 -8.86 12.20 -6.03
CA GLN A 232 -7.78 11.72 -6.89
C GLN A 232 -7.28 10.34 -6.45
N PHE A 233 -6.84 9.52 -7.41
CA PHE A 233 -6.39 8.15 -7.17
C PHE A 233 -5.14 7.82 -7.99
N ARG A 234 -4.27 6.96 -7.43
CA ARG A 234 -3.10 6.42 -8.12
C ARG A 234 -3.52 5.17 -8.92
N THR A 235 -2.79 4.90 -9.98
CA THR A 235 -3.07 3.83 -10.93
C THR A 235 -1.80 3.09 -11.36
N LEU A 236 -1.96 1.83 -11.73
CA LEU A 236 -1.01 1.06 -12.51
C LEU A 236 -1.72 0.68 -13.82
N GLU A 237 -1.19 1.13 -14.96
CA GLU A 237 -1.91 1.07 -16.23
C GLU A 237 -1.01 0.89 -17.46
N GLN A 238 -1.64 0.49 -18.57
CA GLN A 238 -1.04 0.35 -19.88
C GLN A 238 -1.89 1.18 -20.86
N ASN A 239 -1.44 2.39 -21.21
CA ASN A 239 -2.19 3.33 -22.06
C ASN A 239 -1.45 3.74 -23.33
N GLY A 240 -2.21 4.17 -24.34
CA GLY A 240 -1.70 4.49 -25.68
C GLY A 240 -0.77 5.71 -25.77
N SER A 241 -0.66 6.52 -24.72
CA SER A 241 0.17 7.73 -24.68
C SER A 241 1.54 7.51 -24.02
N HIS A 242 1.62 6.60 -23.04
CA HIS A 242 2.78 6.44 -22.16
C HIS A 242 3.35 5.00 -22.13
N GLY A 243 2.61 4.01 -22.63
CA GLY A 243 2.96 2.60 -22.41
C GLY A 243 2.51 2.13 -21.03
N ALA A 244 3.29 1.23 -20.42
CA ALA A 244 3.10 0.77 -19.05
C ALA A 244 3.63 1.83 -18.08
N VAL A 245 2.77 2.35 -17.21
CA VAL A 245 3.04 3.55 -16.41
C VAL A 245 2.26 3.53 -15.09
N ALA A 246 2.75 4.25 -14.08
CA ALA A 246 1.98 4.63 -12.90
C ALA A 246 1.57 6.10 -12.99
N LEU A 247 0.29 6.41 -12.80
CA LEU A 247 -0.25 7.78 -12.92
C LEU A 247 -1.24 8.13 -11.80
N THR A 248 -1.47 9.42 -11.61
CA THR A 248 -2.54 9.96 -10.75
C THR A 248 -3.64 10.57 -11.61
N HIS A 249 -4.90 10.23 -11.30
CA HIS A 249 -6.09 10.72 -12.02
C HIS A 249 -7.13 11.30 -11.07
N THR A 250 -7.96 12.21 -11.57
CA THR A 250 -9.13 12.72 -10.85
C THR A 250 -10.35 11.82 -11.11
N TRP A 251 -11.04 11.38 -10.06
CA TRP A 251 -12.27 10.60 -10.18
C TRP A 251 -13.35 11.41 -10.93
N GLY A 252 -14.10 10.75 -11.81
CA GLY A 252 -15.16 11.35 -12.62
C GLY A 252 -14.72 12.20 -13.82
N ASN A 253 -13.42 12.50 -13.97
CA ASN A 253 -12.92 13.43 -14.99
C ASN A 253 -12.83 12.77 -16.39
N ALA A 254 -12.43 11.50 -16.47
CA ALA A 254 -12.44 10.73 -17.71
C ALA A 254 -13.71 9.87 -17.84
N PHE A 255 -14.04 9.46 -19.08
CA PHE A 255 -15.19 8.59 -19.36
C PHE A 255 -15.09 7.19 -18.69
N TRP A 256 -13.86 6.74 -18.42
CA TRP A 256 -13.57 5.45 -17.80
C TRP A 256 -13.36 5.55 -16.29
N SER A 257 -13.04 6.72 -15.74
CA SER A 257 -12.72 6.93 -14.31
C SER A 257 -13.97 7.10 -13.45
N GLN A 258 -15.00 6.29 -13.69
CA GLN A 258 -16.37 6.46 -13.16
C GLN A 258 -17.01 5.16 -12.65
N GLN A 259 -16.49 3.99 -13.03
CA GLN A 259 -16.99 2.69 -12.59
C GLN A 259 -15.84 1.87 -12.03
N ALA A 260 -16.09 1.20 -10.90
CA ALA A 260 -15.12 0.37 -10.18
C ALA A 260 -15.61 -1.08 -10.14
N TYR A 261 -14.68 -2.04 -10.22
CA TYR A 261 -14.98 -3.46 -10.22
C TYR A 261 -13.93 -4.23 -9.40
N ARG A 262 -14.40 -5.28 -8.72
CA ARG A 262 -13.62 -6.17 -7.86
C ARG A 262 -13.52 -7.55 -8.49
N TYR A 263 -12.37 -8.18 -8.39
CA TYR A 263 -12.16 -9.53 -8.89
C TYR A 263 -13.01 -10.55 -8.12
N ASN A 264 -13.60 -11.49 -8.84
CA ASN A 264 -14.52 -12.50 -8.31
C ASN A 264 -13.81 -13.70 -7.62
N GLY A 265 -12.47 -13.67 -7.56
CA GLY A 265 -11.64 -14.69 -6.92
C GLY A 265 -10.77 -14.17 -5.78
N PHE A 266 -11.18 -13.05 -5.16
CA PHE A 266 -10.79 -12.67 -3.80
C PHE A 266 -11.81 -13.25 -2.78
#